data_AF-A0A957PLS1-F1
#
_entry.id   AF-A0A957PLS1-F1
#
_cell.length_a   1.000
_cell.length_b   1.000
_cell.length_c   1.000
_cell.angle_alpha   90.00
_cell.angle_beta   90.00
_cell.angle_gamma   90.00
#
_symmetry.space_group_name_H-M   'P 1'
#
loop_
_entity.id
_entity.type
_entity.pdbx_description
1 polymer ?
#
loop_
_entity_poly.entity_id
_entity_poly.type
_entity_poly.pdbx_seq_one_letter_code
_entity_poly.pdbx_strand_id
1 'polypeptide(L)'
;VQTKRALLLIEFLTNIEQQRKLAQQTGRIPANPQVRIDRRVSPAVAGFVEQSKSVAPLLLIPQTFDAIAMGQDAYVQTLEGMLTSVEAANRLTEHVNSKFGYESLPASLLATACPIGGYIEIWHSWSGPDADALAQVGALYEERCPESRVTFTAYGPDELLDRYQEAVRNGEGPDLCLLHANALAPLIDEGLVEDMSHLIEPDFLQRYAPAVPDALRRNTNLYGLPLTIDTMALYYNSKLVEEP
;
A
#
# COMPACT_ATOMS: atom_id res chain seq x y z
N VAL A 1 -27.39 34.91 20.38
CA VAL A 1 -28.56 34.46 19.57
C VAL A 1 -28.19 34.22 18.10
N GLN A 2 -27.53 35.16 17.43
CA GLN A 2 -27.15 35.01 16.00
C GLN A 2 -26.26 33.79 15.72
N THR A 3 -25.22 33.55 16.52
CA THR A 3 -24.35 32.37 16.38
C THR A 3 -25.11 31.04 16.42
N LYS A 4 -26.10 30.90 17.32
CA LYS A 4 -26.93 29.68 17.42
C LYS A 4 -27.81 29.50 16.18
N ARG A 5 -28.35 30.58 15.61
CA ARG A 5 -29.12 30.54 14.36
C ARG A 5 -28.25 30.17 13.17
N ALA A 6 -27.02 30.69 13.11
CA ALA A 6 -26.05 30.35 12.08
C ALA A 6 -25.66 28.86 12.13
N LEU A 7 -25.45 28.31 13.34
CA LEU A 7 -25.17 26.88 13.52
C LEU A 7 -26.30 25.99 13.01
N LEU A 8 -27.56 26.30 13.36
CA LEU A 8 -28.73 25.56 12.87
C LEU A 8 -28.83 25.57 11.34
N LEU A 9 -28.51 26.71 10.71
CA LEU A 9 -28.47 26.79 9.25
C LEU A 9 -27.34 25.93 8.67
N ILE A 10 -26.15 25.97 9.26
CA ILE A 10 -25.00 25.15 8.82
C ILE A 10 -25.33 23.66 8.94
N GLU A 11 -25.93 23.22 10.05
CA GLU A 11 -26.37 21.84 10.25
C GLU A 11 -27.37 21.41 9.17
N PHE A 12 -28.33 22.27 8.85
CA PHE A 12 -29.28 22.01 7.76
C PHE A 12 -28.59 21.92 6.39
N LEU A 13 -27.71 22.86 6.06
CA LEU A 13 -26.99 22.89 4.77
C LEU A 13 -26.04 21.70 4.60
N THR A 14 -25.48 21.20 5.70
CA THR A 14 -24.48 20.12 5.69
C THR A 14 -25.10 18.73 5.88
N ASN A 15 -26.43 18.62 6.01
CA ASN A 15 -27.10 17.32 6.09
C ASN A 15 -27.06 16.55 4.76
N ILE A 16 -27.39 15.26 4.82
CA ILE A 16 -27.32 14.35 3.67
C ILE A 16 -28.21 14.81 2.50
N GLU A 17 -29.41 15.29 2.80
CA GLU A 17 -30.39 15.68 1.78
C GLU A 17 -29.94 16.93 1.00
N GLN A 18 -29.55 17.98 1.72
CA GLN A 18 -29.13 19.24 1.13
C GLN A 18 -27.81 19.09 0.38
N GLN A 19 -26.85 18.34 0.92
CA GLN A 19 -25.59 18.08 0.21
C GLN A 19 -25.81 17.25 -1.06
N ARG A 20 -26.70 16.25 -1.05
CA ARG A 20 -27.05 15.50 -2.27
C ARG A 20 -27.66 16.42 -3.34
N LYS A 21 -28.63 17.24 -2.94
CA LYS A 21 -29.31 18.18 -3.83
C LYS A 21 -28.32 19.19 -4.43
N LEU A 22 -27.44 19.76 -3.61
CA LEU A 22 -26.40 20.68 -4.07
C LEU A 22 -25.41 20.00 -5.01
N ALA A 23 -24.97 18.78 -4.72
CA ALA A 23 -24.08 18.03 -5.61
C ALA A 23 -24.71 17.74 -6.97
N GLN A 24 -25.99 17.36 -7.00
CA GLN A 24 -26.74 17.15 -8.25
C GLN A 24 -26.89 18.43 -9.07
N GLN A 25 -27.11 19.57 -8.43
CA GLN A 25 -27.35 20.85 -9.11
C GLN A 25 -26.06 21.56 -9.53
N THR A 26 -24.96 21.37 -8.79
CA THR A 26 -23.73 22.14 -8.99
C THR A 26 -22.56 21.31 -9.50
N GLY A 27 -22.67 19.97 -9.47
CA GLY A 27 -21.55 19.07 -9.75
C GLY A 27 -20.45 19.08 -8.69
N ARG A 28 -20.65 19.75 -7.54
CA ARG A 28 -19.67 19.76 -6.45
C ARG A 28 -19.72 18.45 -5.65
N ILE A 29 -18.55 18.04 -5.15
CA ILE A 29 -18.40 16.85 -4.32
C ILE A 29 -18.96 17.15 -2.91
N PRO A 30 -19.91 16.35 -2.39
CA PRO A 30 -20.36 16.43 -1.00
C PRO A 30 -19.20 16.26 -0.01
N ALA A 31 -19.20 17.07 1.06
CA ALA A 31 -18.28 16.91 2.18
C ALA A 31 -18.73 15.81 3.16
N ASN A 32 -20.03 15.49 3.20
CA ASN A 32 -20.56 14.41 4.02
C ASN A 32 -20.37 13.07 3.31
N PRO A 33 -19.54 12.15 3.84
CA PRO A 33 -19.19 10.89 3.18
C PRO A 33 -20.35 9.90 3.07
N GLN A 34 -21.47 10.14 3.77
CA GLN A 34 -22.67 9.32 3.68
C GLN A 34 -23.55 9.68 2.47
N VAL A 35 -23.24 10.77 1.76
CA VAL A 35 -23.98 11.18 0.56
C VAL A 35 -23.59 10.27 -0.61
N ARG A 36 -24.54 9.44 -1.05
CA ARG A 36 -24.39 8.62 -2.26
C ARG A 36 -24.83 9.39 -3.50
N ILE A 37 -24.00 9.36 -4.53
CA ILE A 37 -24.27 9.91 -5.86
C ILE A 37 -24.34 8.75 -6.86
N ASP A 38 -25.43 8.66 -7.61
CA ASP A 38 -25.57 7.64 -8.65
C ASP A 38 -24.58 7.91 -9.78
N ARG A 39 -23.70 6.94 -10.03
CA ARG A 39 -22.68 6.99 -11.08
C ARG A 39 -23.28 7.10 -12.48
N ARG A 40 -24.52 6.65 -12.70
CA ARG A 40 -25.24 6.79 -13.97
C ARG A 40 -25.64 8.23 -14.25
N VAL A 41 -25.91 9.00 -13.19
CA VAL A 41 -26.38 10.38 -13.26
C VAL A 41 -25.21 11.37 -13.26
N SER A 42 -24.19 11.12 -12.45
CA SER A 42 -23.00 11.98 -12.37
C SER A 42 -21.73 11.14 -12.16
N PRO A 43 -21.18 10.53 -13.24
CA PRO A 43 -20.05 9.61 -13.13
C PRO A 43 -18.78 10.26 -12.59
N ALA A 44 -18.52 11.52 -12.94
CA ALA A 44 -17.36 12.26 -12.45
C ALA A 44 -17.45 12.52 -10.94
N VAL A 45 -18.58 13.06 -10.47
CA VAL A 45 -18.79 13.35 -9.04
C VAL A 45 -18.79 12.06 -8.22
N ALA A 46 -19.43 11.00 -8.72
CA ALA A 46 -19.43 9.69 -8.05
C ALA A 46 -18.01 9.12 -7.88
N GLY A 47 -17.14 9.26 -8.89
CA GLY A 47 -15.74 8.84 -8.79
C GLY A 47 -14.99 9.57 -7.68
N PHE A 48 -15.12 10.89 -7.60
CA PHE A 48 -14.48 11.68 -6.54
C PHE A 48 -15.09 11.46 -5.15
N VAL A 49 -16.39 11.16 -5.05
CA VAL A 49 -17.05 10.78 -3.78
C VAL A 49 -16.53 9.43 -3.27
N GLU A 50 -16.26 8.48 -4.17
CA GLU A 50 -15.63 7.22 -3.76
C GLU A 50 -14.18 7.44 -3.33
N GLN A 51 -13.41 8.24 -4.08
CA GLN A 51 -12.04 8.57 -3.73
C GLN A 51 -11.93 9.30 -2.38
N SER A 52 -12.84 10.25 -2.10
CA SER A 52 -12.78 11.06 -0.87
C SER A 52 -12.85 10.25 0.43
N LYS A 53 -13.36 9.01 0.38
CA LYS A 53 -13.41 8.10 1.54
C LYS A 53 -12.03 7.64 2.02
N SER A 54 -11.01 7.72 1.15
CA SER A 54 -9.63 7.29 1.45
C SER A 54 -8.60 8.43 1.37
N VAL A 55 -9.04 9.68 1.27
CA VAL A 55 -8.13 10.84 1.17
C VAL A 55 -7.70 11.31 2.56
N ALA A 56 -6.40 11.54 2.76
CA ALA A 56 -5.90 12.25 3.93
C ALA A 56 -6.24 13.75 3.79
N PRO A 57 -6.96 14.37 4.74
CA PRO A 57 -7.30 15.77 4.66
C PRO A 57 -6.05 16.63 4.73
N LEU A 58 -6.03 17.69 3.93
CA LEU A 58 -4.95 18.67 3.96
C LEU A 58 -4.90 19.34 5.34
N LEU A 59 -3.76 19.25 6.02
CA LEU A 59 -3.57 19.93 7.31
C LEU A 59 -3.60 21.44 7.11
N LEU A 60 -4.41 22.13 7.91
CA LEU A 60 -4.51 23.60 7.89
C LEU A 60 -3.38 24.25 8.68
N ILE A 61 -2.14 23.96 8.30
CA ILE A 61 -0.95 24.62 8.86
C ILE A 61 -0.30 25.52 7.79
N PRO A 62 0.33 26.64 8.17
CA PRO A 62 0.93 27.58 7.21
C PRO A 62 1.90 26.91 6.21
N GLN A 63 2.63 25.90 6.66
CA GLN A 63 3.62 25.15 5.89
C GLN A 63 2.98 24.38 4.71
N THR A 64 1.71 24.00 4.82
CA THR A 64 1.06 23.14 3.83
C THR A 64 0.80 23.86 2.50
N PHE A 65 0.45 25.14 2.54
CA PHE A 65 0.27 25.92 1.30
C PHE A 65 1.59 26.15 0.57
N ASP A 66 2.65 26.39 1.32
CA ASP A 66 4.01 26.49 0.79
C ASP A 66 4.44 25.17 0.13
N ALA A 67 4.22 24.03 0.80
CA ALA A 67 4.53 22.71 0.26
C ALA A 67 3.72 22.39 -1.01
N ILE A 68 2.44 22.80 -1.08
CA ILE A 68 1.63 22.65 -2.30
C ILE A 68 2.22 23.47 -3.45
N ALA A 69 2.59 24.73 -3.21
CA ALA A 69 3.16 25.58 -4.26
C ALA A 69 4.47 24.98 -4.81
N MET A 70 5.32 24.44 -3.94
CA MET A 70 6.54 23.72 -4.34
C MET A 70 6.21 22.45 -5.13
N GLY A 71 5.20 21.69 -4.69
CA GLY A 71 4.77 20.48 -5.37
C GLY A 71 4.19 20.76 -6.75
N GLN A 72 3.49 21.88 -6.93
CA GLN A 72 2.97 22.32 -8.22
C GLN A 72 4.09 22.63 -9.21
N ASP A 73 5.15 23.31 -8.78
CA ASP A 73 6.32 23.59 -9.63
C ASP A 73 7.01 22.28 -10.06
N ALA A 74 7.27 21.38 -9.11
CA ALA A 74 7.85 20.06 -9.39
C ALA A 74 6.98 19.23 -10.35
N TYR A 75 5.66 19.29 -10.17
CA TYR A 75 4.69 18.61 -11.03
C TYR A 75 4.72 19.17 -12.46
N VAL A 76 4.71 20.49 -12.64
CA VAL A 76 4.78 21.14 -13.96
C VAL A 76 6.09 20.78 -14.66
N GLN A 77 7.23 20.87 -13.97
CA GLN A 77 8.53 20.50 -14.53
C GLN A 77 8.61 19.03 -14.95
N THR A 78 7.91 18.14 -14.24
CA THR A 78 7.79 16.73 -14.63
C THR A 78 7.00 16.58 -15.93
N LEU A 79 5.85 17.26 -16.04
CA LEU A 79 5.02 17.21 -17.24
C LEU A 79 5.71 17.82 -18.47
N GLU A 80 6.56 18.83 -18.27
CA GLU A 80 7.36 19.47 -19.31
C GLU A 80 8.61 18.65 -19.68
N GLY A 81 8.84 17.52 -19.01
CA GLY A 81 9.99 16.63 -19.25
C GLY A 81 11.32 17.20 -18.77
N MET A 82 11.31 18.28 -17.99
CA MET A 82 12.50 18.86 -17.38
C MET A 82 13.00 18.04 -16.19
N LEU A 83 12.11 17.29 -15.54
CA LEU A 83 12.43 16.36 -14.46
C LEU A 83 11.74 15.01 -14.69
N THR A 84 12.37 13.95 -14.23
CA THR A 84 11.69 12.69 -13.97
C THR A 84 10.82 12.80 -12.71
N SER A 85 9.83 11.90 -12.56
CA SER A 85 8.98 11.85 -11.36
C SER A 85 9.78 11.63 -10.07
N VAL A 86 10.88 10.87 -10.13
CA VAL A 86 11.79 10.62 -9.00
C VAL A 86 12.58 11.87 -8.64
N GLU A 87 13.16 12.56 -9.63
CA GLU A 87 13.89 13.81 -9.39
C GLU A 87 12.98 14.90 -8.83
N ALA A 88 11.76 15.02 -9.34
CA ALA A 88 10.77 15.96 -8.84
C ALA A 88 10.37 15.67 -7.38
N ALA A 89 10.16 14.40 -7.02
CA ALA A 89 9.86 14.00 -5.65
C ALA A 89 11.02 14.27 -4.69
N ASN A 90 12.25 13.96 -5.11
CA ASN A 90 13.46 14.23 -4.31
C ASN A 90 13.65 15.73 -4.09
N ARG A 91 13.57 16.54 -5.16
CA ARG A 91 13.70 18.00 -5.06
C ARG A 91 12.63 18.62 -4.18
N LEU A 92 11.38 18.18 -4.31
CA LEU A 92 10.29 18.65 -3.46
C LEU A 92 10.59 18.35 -1.99
N THR A 93 11.02 17.12 -1.70
CA THR A 93 11.35 16.68 -0.34
C THR A 93 12.50 17.49 0.24
N GLU A 94 13.59 17.67 -0.50
CA GLU A 94 14.74 18.49 -0.10
C GLU A 94 14.33 19.93 0.16
N HIS A 95 13.51 20.50 -0.71
CA HIS A 95 13.09 21.88 -0.62
C HIS A 95 12.14 22.13 0.56
N VAL A 96 11.21 21.21 0.81
CA VAL A 96 10.34 21.22 2.01
C VAL A 96 11.18 21.09 3.28
N ASN A 97 12.09 20.12 3.34
CA ASN A 97 12.94 19.88 4.52
C ASN A 97 13.82 21.10 4.81
N SER A 98 14.46 21.66 3.78
CA SER A 98 15.29 22.86 3.89
C SER A 98 14.50 24.07 4.37
N LYS A 99 13.31 24.34 3.81
CA LYS A 99 12.51 25.51 4.20
C LYS A 99 11.98 25.45 5.62
N PHE A 100 11.59 24.27 6.09
CA PHE A 100 10.96 24.10 7.40
C PHE A 100 11.88 23.57 8.48
N GLY A 101 13.17 23.34 8.15
CA GLY A 101 14.16 22.83 9.10
C GLY A 101 13.84 21.41 9.57
N TYR A 102 13.13 20.61 8.77
CA TYR A 102 12.99 19.19 9.04
C TYR A 102 14.34 18.53 8.81
N GLU A 103 14.70 17.61 9.69
CA GLU A 103 15.90 16.80 9.53
C GLU A 103 15.77 16.04 8.20
N SER A 104 16.57 16.43 7.21
CA SER A 104 16.64 15.66 5.98
C SER A 104 17.16 14.30 6.37
N LEU A 105 16.47 13.24 5.94
CA LEU A 105 17.07 11.91 5.96
C LEU A 105 18.44 12.06 5.28
N PRO A 106 19.56 11.78 5.97
CA PRO A 106 20.88 12.02 5.41
C PRO A 106 20.97 11.36 4.04
N ALA A 107 21.64 12.02 3.08
CA ALA A 107 21.80 11.48 1.72
C ALA A 107 22.41 10.07 1.72
N SER A 108 23.10 9.65 2.80
CA SER A 108 23.55 8.27 3.03
C SER A 108 22.41 7.25 3.20
N LEU A 109 21.20 7.62 3.64
CA LEU A 109 20.02 6.75 3.59
C LEU A 109 19.49 6.56 2.16
N LEU A 110 19.76 7.51 1.26
CA LEU A 110 19.39 7.41 -0.16
C LEU A 110 20.50 6.80 -1.02
N ALA A 111 21.77 6.99 -0.62
CA ALA A 111 22.99 6.55 -1.30
C ALA A 111 23.57 5.23 -0.76
N THR A 112 23.12 4.75 0.40
CA THR A 112 23.42 3.41 0.92
C THR A 112 22.10 2.66 1.05
N ALA A 113 21.41 2.45 -0.08
CA ALA A 113 20.08 1.84 -0.09
C ALA A 113 20.07 0.40 0.46
N CYS A 114 21.21 -0.27 0.44
CA CYS A 114 21.41 -1.56 1.07
C CYS A 114 22.78 -1.59 1.78
N PRO A 115 22.81 -1.49 3.12
CA PRO A 115 24.06 -1.54 3.90
C PRO A 115 24.69 -2.94 3.94
N ILE A 116 23.96 -3.96 3.46
CA ILE A 116 24.36 -5.37 3.46
C ILE A 116 24.13 -5.92 2.05
N GLY A 117 25.21 -6.28 1.36
CA GLY A 117 25.18 -7.08 0.14
C GLY A 117 25.06 -8.58 0.46
N GLY A 118 24.71 -9.39 -0.53
CA GLY A 118 24.53 -10.83 -0.34
C GLY A 118 23.67 -11.50 -1.39
N TYR A 119 23.51 -12.82 -1.25
CA TYR A 119 22.60 -13.62 -2.05
C TYR A 119 21.34 -13.90 -1.23
N ILE A 120 20.19 -13.76 -1.86
CA ILE A 120 18.88 -14.04 -1.26
C ILE A 120 18.18 -15.04 -2.19
N GLU A 121 17.89 -16.23 -1.67
CA GLU A 121 17.10 -17.25 -2.35
C GLU A 121 15.65 -17.23 -1.88
N ILE A 122 14.73 -17.17 -2.85
CA ILE A 122 13.29 -17.10 -2.61
C ILE A 122 12.60 -18.23 -3.37
N TRP A 123 11.92 -19.12 -2.65
CA TRP A 123 11.13 -20.19 -3.26
C TRP A 123 9.65 -19.80 -3.40
N HIS A 124 9.01 -20.16 -4.51
CA HIS A 124 7.59 -19.88 -4.77
C HIS A 124 6.92 -20.91 -5.69
N SER A 125 5.60 -20.83 -5.83
CA SER A 125 4.80 -21.69 -6.74
C SER A 125 4.10 -20.95 -7.88
N TRP A 126 4.31 -19.63 -7.99
CA TRP A 126 3.72 -18.82 -9.05
C TRP A 126 4.28 -19.17 -10.42
N SER A 127 3.46 -18.97 -11.47
CA SER A 127 3.79 -19.30 -12.84
C SER A 127 3.26 -18.24 -13.81
N GLY A 128 3.76 -18.26 -15.06
CA GLY A 128 3.33 -17.33 -16.09
C GLY A 128 3.56 -15.86 -15.69
N PRO A 129 2.61 -14.95 -15.97
CA PRO A 129 2.78 -13.51 -15.71
C PRO A 129 3.11 -13.15 -14.26
N ASP A 130 2.66 -13.94 -13.29
CA ASP A 130 2.91 -13.68 -11.87
C ASP A 130 4.37 -13.98 -11.52
N ALA A 131 4.95 -15.04 -12.07
CA ALA A 131 6.38 -15.34 -11.91
C ALA A 131 7.25 -14.28 -12.62
N ASP A 132 6.85 -13.82 -13.80
CA ASP A 132 7.54 -12.75 -14.52
C ASP A 132 7.52 -11.43 -13.73
N ALA A 133 6.42 -11.15 -13.02
CA ALA A 133 6.30 -9.97 -12.15
C ALA A 133 7.22 -10.07 -10.92
N LEU A 134 7.31 -11.25 -10.28
CA LEU A 134 8.26 -11.47 -9.19
C LEU A 134 9.71 -11.25 -9.64
N ALA A 135 10.09 -11.79 -10.79
CA ALA A 135 11.43 -11.61 -11.35
C ALA A 135 11.75 -10.12 -11.61
N GLN A 136 10.78 -9.35 -12.13
CA GLN A 136 10.92 -7.90 -12.32
C GLN A 136 11.10 -7.15 -10.99
N VAL A 137 10.36 -7.53 -9.94
CA VAL A 137 10.52 -6.93 -8.60
C VAL A 137 11.92 -7.22 -8.04
N GLY A 138 12.44 -8.44 -8.25
CA GLY A 138 13.84 -8.76 -7.92
C GLY A 138 14.84 -7.88 -8.66
N ALA A 139 14.68 -7.72 -9.97
CA ALA A 139 15.55 -6.87 -10.78
C ALA A 139 15.55 -5.41 -10.30
N LEU A 140 14.37 -4.86 -9.97
CA LEU A 140 14.25 -3.51 -9.41
C LEU A 140 14.96 -3.39 -8.05
N TYR A 141 14.93 -4.43 -7.23
CA TYR A 141 15.68 -4.48 -5.98
C TYR A 141 17.19 -4.50 -6.23
N GLU A 142 17.69 -5.33 -7.16
CA GLU A 142 19.11 -5.38 -7.51
C GLU A 142 19.62 -4.07 -8.15
N GLU A 143 18.81 -3.41 -8.97
CA GLU A 143 19.12 -2.08 -9.50
C GLU A 143 19.27 -1.04 -8.38
N ARG A 144 18.39 -1.12 -7.37
CA ARG A 144 18.44 -0.25 -6.19
C ARG A 144 19.57 -0.63 -5.23
N CYS A 145 19.94 -1.90 -5.19
CA CYS A 145 20.90 -2.50 -4.27
C CYS A 145 21.93 -3.36 -5.03
N PRO A 146 22.95 -2.72 -5.65
CA PRO A 146 23.85 -3.41 -6.60
C PRO A 146 24.71 -4.52 -5.99
N GLU A 147 24.87 -4.55 -4.67
CA GLU A 147 25.60 -5.59 -3.92
C GLU A 147 24.73 -6.79 -3.52
N SER A 148 23.41 -6.71 -3.76
CA SER A 148 22.48 -7.81 -3.54
C SER A 148 22.23 -8.61 -4.82
N ARG A 149 21.99 -9.91 -4.66
CA ARG A 149 21.52 -10.81 -5.73
C ARG A 149 20.30 -11.57 -5.24
N VAL A 150 19.22 -11.53 -5.99
CA VAL A 150 17.94 -12.17 -5.64
C VAL A 150 17.65 -13.28 -6.65
N THR A 151 17.52 -14.50 -6.16
CA THR A 151 17.18 -15.66 -6.99
C THR A 151 15.78 -16.15 -6.63
N PHE A 152 14.91 -16.24 -7.63
CA PHE A 152 13.59 -16.86 -7.48
C PHE A 152 13.60 -18.28 -8.04
N THR A 153 13.27 -19.26 -7.20
CA THR A 153 13.19 -20.67 -7.59
C THR A 153 11.74 -21.12 -7.54
N ALA A 154 11.19 -21.50 -8.69
CA ALA A 154 9.81 -21.93 -8.83
C ALA A 154 9.66 -23.45 -8.70
N TYR A 155 8.74 -23.90 -7.85
CA TYR A 155 8.31 -25.30 -7.72
C TYR A 155 6.82 -25.43 -8.06
N GLY A 156 6.35 -26.66 -8.31
CA GLY A 156 4.92 -26.90 -8.45
C GLY A 156 4.15 -26.55 -7.17
N PRO A 157 2.90 -26.06 -7.25
CA PRO A 157 2.13 -25.66 -6.06
C PRO A 157 1.92 -26.79 -5.07
N ASP A 158 1.78 -28.03 -5.56
CA ASP A 158 1.62 -29.22 -4.73
C ASP A 158 2.95 -29.76 -4.19
N GLU A 159 4.10 -29.31 -4.72
CA GLU A 159 5.43 -29.79 -4.34
C GLU A 159 6.18 -28.83 -3.41
N LEU A 160 5.87 -27.53 -3.48
CA LEU A 160 6.64 -26.48 -2.81
C LEU A 160 6.76 -26.72 -1.30
N LEU A 161 5.63 -27.03 -0.63
CA LEU A 161 5.59 -27.18 0.82
C LEU A 161 6.44 -28.38 1.28
N ASP A 162 6.26 -29.54 0.64
CA ASP A 162 6.99 -30.76 0.99
C ASP A 162 8.50 -30.57 0.78
N ARG A 163 8.89 -29.96 -0.35
CA ARG A 163 10.30 -29.64 -0.63
C ARG A 163 10.88 -28.65 0.37
N TYR A 164 10.13 -27.61 0.74
CA TYR A 164 10.54 -26.64 1.74
C TYR A 164 10.80 -27.32 3.09
N GLN A 165 9.86 -28.15 3.56
CA GLN A 165 10.00 -28.85 4.84
C GLN A 165 11.21 -29.79 4.85
N GLU A 166 11.44 -30.55 3.79
CA GLU A 166 12.60 -31.43 3.65
C GLU A 166 13.91 -30.62 3.65
N ALA A 167 13.99 -29.56 2.84
CA ALA A 167 15.18 -28.74 2.70
C ALA A 167 15.55 -28.04 4.02
N VAL A 168 14.58 -27.42 4.70
CA VAL A 168 14.81 -26.77 6.00
C VAL A 168 15.31 -27.77 7.05
N ARG A 169 14.72 -28.97 7.11
CA ARG A 169 15.17 -30.03 8.04
C ARG A 169 16.60 -30.48 7.77
N ASN A 170 17.06 -30.40 6.53
CA ASN A 170 18.43 -30.73 6.13
C ASN A 170 19.40 -29.53 6.24
N GLY A 171 18.92 -28.34 6.60
CA GLY A 171 19.74 -27.12 6.64
C GLY A 171 20.04 -26.53 5.26
N GLU A 172 19.23 -26.86 4.26
CA GLU A 172 19.36 -26.45 2.85
C GLU A 172 18.14 -25.63 2.38
N GLY A 173 17.34 -25.11 3.32
CA GLY A 173 16.18 -24.29 3.01
C GLY A 173 16.54 -22.92 2.41
N PRO A 174 15.61 -22.27 1.71
CA PRO A 174 15.82 -20.93 1.17
C PRO A 174 15.84 -19.86 2.27
N ASP A 175 16.30 -18.66 1.94
CA ASP A 175 16.18 -17.50 2.84
C ASP A 175 14.72 -17.10 3.05
N LEU A 176 13.90 -17.17 1.99
CA LEU A 176 12.48 -16.85 2.02
C LEU A 176 11.67 -17.88 1.22
N CYS A 177 10.43 -18.12 1.66
CA CYS A 177 9.49 -18.95 0.92
C CYS A 177 8.11 -18.27 0.85
N LEU A 178 7.57 -18.12 -0.35
CA LEU A 178 6.23 -17.58 -0.58
C LEU A 178 5.21 -18.71 -0.41
N LEU A 179 4.56 -18.75 0.74
CA LEU A 179 3.57 -19.77 1.11
C LEU A 179 2.19 -19.15 1.36
N HIS A 180 1.15 -19.97 1.21
CA HIS A 180 -0.18 -19.62 1.71
C HIS A 180 -0.18 -19.63 3.24
N ALA A 181 -0.89 -18.67 3.86
CA ALA A 181 -0.92 -18.52 5.32
C ALA A 181 -1.45 -19.77 6.07
N ASN A 182 -2.25 -20.62 5.41
CA ASN A 182 -2.75 -21.86 5.99
C ASN A 182 -1.65 -22.91 6.26
N ALA A 183 -0.50 -22.83 5.57
CA ALA A 183 0.64 -23.71 5.81
C ALA A 183 1.45 -23.29 7.04
N LEU A 184 1.25 -22.08 7.57
CA LEU A 184 2.14 -21.50 8.57
C LEU A 184 2.05 -22.19 9.94
N ALA A 185 0.85 -22.52 10.41
CA ALA A 185 0.65 -23.11 11.73
C ALA A 185 1.44 -24.43 11.96
N PRO A 186 1.36 -25.45 11.09
CA PRO A 186 2.14 -26.68 11.28
C PRO A 186 3.65 -26.43 11.17
N LEU A 187 4.09 -25.51 10.31
CA LEU A 187 5.52 -25.20 10.18
C LEU A 187 6.09 -24.54 11.46
N ILE A 188 5.31 -23.68 12.12
CA ILE A 188 5.67 -23.10 13.42
C ILE A 188 5.77 -24.20 14.49
N ASP A 189 4.77 -25.08 14.55
CA ASP A 189 4.73 -26.15 15.55
C ASP A 189 5.91 -27.15 15.38
N GLU A 190 6.41 -27.31 14.15
CA GLU A 190 7.59 -28.12 13.81
C GLU A 190 8.94 -27.36 13.93
N GLY A 191 8.91 -26.05 14.20
CA GLY A 191 10.11 -25.21 14.30
C GLY A 191 10.81 -24.98 12.96
N LEU A 192 10.06 -25.03 11.85
CA LEU A 192 10.59 -24.86 10.50
C LEU A 192 10.54 -23.41 10.00
N VAL A 193 9.99 -22.47 10.79
CA VAL A 193 9.92 -21.04 10.46
C VAL A 193 10.43 -20.22 11.64
N GLU A 194 11.24 -19.21 11.34
CA GLU A 194 11.84 -18.33 12.34
C GLU A 194 10.86 -17.25 12.83
N ASP A 195 10.94 -16.92 14.12
CA ASP A 195 10.25 -15.78 14.70
C ASP A 195 10.93 -14.47 14.30
N MET A 196 10.28 -13.69 13.43
CA MET A 196 10.80 -12.43 12.92
C MET A 196 10.32 -11.20 13.70
N SER A 197 9.67 -11.37 14.86
CA SER A 197 9.13 -10.25 15.65
C SER A 197 10.18 -9.21 16.01
N HIS A 198 11.43 -9.64 16.20
CA HIS A 198 12.55 -8.79 16.56
C HIS A 198 13.16 -8.03 15.38
N LEU A 199 12.80 -8.39 14.14
CA LEU A 199 13.30 -7.79 12.91
C LEU A 199 12.37 -6.69 12.37
N ILE A 200 11.12 -6.64 12.86
CA ILE A 200 10.07 -5.79 12.31
C ILE A 200 9.64 -4.75 13.34
N GLU A 201 9.87 -3.48 13.00
CA GLU A 201 9.36 -2.35 13.79
C GLU A 201 7.82 -2.37 13.83
N PRO A 202 7.18 -2.10 14.98
CA PRO A 202 5.72 -2.12 15.10
C PRO A 202 5.00 -1.24 14.07
N ASP A 203 5.58 -0.09 13.75
CA ASP A 203 5.03 0.86 12.78
C ASP A 203 5.09 0.35 11.34
N PHE A 204 6.00 -0.59 11.03
CA PHE A 204 6.08 -1.20 9.71
C PHE A 204 4.77 -1.90 9.34
N LEU A 205 4.10 -2.54 10.30
CA LEU A 205 2.86 -3.28 10.09
C LEU A 205 1.64 -2.38 9.85
N GLN A 206 1.72 -1.08 10.15
CA GLN A 206 0.62 -0.14 9.93
C GLN A 206 0.30 0.09 8.44
N ARG A 207 1.16 -0.38 7.52
CA ARG A 207 0.90 -0.35 6.07
C ARG A 207 -0.17 -1.36 5.62
N TYR A 208 -0.47 -2.35 6.46
CA TYR A 208 -1.44 -3.40 6.15
C TYR A 208 -2.79 -3.10 6.81
N ALA A 209 -3.87 -3.64 6.24
CA ALA A 209 -5.15 -3.66 6.95
C ALA A 209 -5.00 -4.48 8.25
N PRO A 210 -5.59 -4.06 9.39
CA PRO A 210 -5.27 -4.63 10.71
C PRO A 210 -5.39 -6.16 10.81
N ALA A 211 -6.34 -6.78 10.11
CA ALA A 211 -6.56 -8.23 10.18
C ALA A 211 -5.52 -9.07 9.40
N VAL A 212 -4.70 -8.45 8.55
CA VAL A 212 -3.82 -9.18 7.64
C VAL A 212 -2.55 -9.67 8.36
N PRO A 213 -1.83 -8.85 9.15
CA PRO A 213 -0.70 -9.35 9.93
C PRO A 213 -1.11 -10.38 11.00
N ASP A 214 -2.33 -10.30 11.53
CA ASP A 214 -2.84 -11.25 12.53
C ASP A 214 -2.89 -12.68 12.00
N ALA A 215 -3.12 -12.87 10.70
CA ALA A 215 -3.12 -14.19 10.07
C ALA A 215 -1.73 -14.85 10.03
N LEU A 216 -0.66 -14.07 10.25
CA LEU A 216 0.74 -14.53 10.22
C LEU A 216 1.36 -14.58 11.62
N ARG A 217 0.53 -14.46 12.67
CA ARG A 217 0.94 -14.52 14.07
C ARG A 217 0.58 -15.84 14.73
N ARG A 218 1.45 -16.29 15.63
CA ARG A 218 1.15 -17.31 16.64
C ARG A 218 1.41 -16.71 18.01
N ASN A 219 0.36 -16.60 18.82
CA ASN A 219 0.39 -15.82 20.06
C ASN A 219 0.83 -14.36 19.77
N THR A 220 1.91 -13.88 20.39
CA THR A 220 2.47 -12.55 20.18
C THR A 220 3.51 -12.49 19.05
N ASN A 221 3.92 -13.64 18.52
CA ASN A 221 5.08 -13.73 17.64
C ASN A 221 4.65 -13.72 16.16
N LEU A 222 5.44 -13.04 15.33
CA LEU A 222 5.22 -12.87 13.89
C LEU A 222 6.16 -13.81 13.12
N TYR A 223 5.62 -14.54 12.15
CA TYR A 223 6.37 -15.54 11.38
C TYR A 223 6.33 -15.31 9.86
N GLY A 224 5.84 -14.15 9.42
CA GLY A 224 5.81 -13.79 8.01
C GLY A 224 5.29 -12.37 7.78
N LEU A 225 5.45 -11.90 6.55
CA LEU A 225 4.89 -10.63 6.08
C LEU A 225 3.89 -10.85 4.94
N PRO A 226 2.76 -10.13 4.91
CA PRO A 226 1.81 -10.25 3.82
C PRO A 226 2.40 -9.70 2.51
N LEU A 227 2.35 -10.53 1.45
CA LEU A 227 2.68 -10.12 0.08
C LEU A 227 1.41 -9.86 -0.74
N THR A 228 0.47 -10.81 -0.73
CA THR A 228 -0.84 -10.73 -1.39
C THR A 228 -1.94 -11.16 -0.44
N ILE A 229 -3.19 -10.82 -0.79
CA ILE A 229 -4.39 -11.26 -0.08
C ILE A 229 -5.33 -11.87 -1.11
N ASP A 230 -5.75 -13.10 -0.86
CA ASP A 230 -6.80 -13.76 -1.62
C ASP A 230 -8.08 -13.78 -0.81
N THR A 231 -9.21 -13.48 -1.45
CA THR A 231 -10.54 -13.58 -0.84
C THR A 231 -11.47 -14.37 -1.74
N MET A 232 -12.38 -15.12 -1.12
CA MET A 232 -13.48 -15.74 -1.84
C MET A 232 -14.45 -14.67 -2.32
N ALA A 233 -14.87 -14.78 -3.57
CA ALA A 233 -15.92 -13.96 -4.15
C ALA A 233 -16.90 -14.84 -4.93
N LEU A 234 -18.18 -14.45 -4.95
CA LEU A 234 -19.17 -15.11 -5.79
C LEU A 234 -19.13 -14.47 -7.19
N TYR A 235 -18.72 -15.26 -8.18
CA TYR A 235 -18.83 -14.87 -9.58
C TYR A 235 -20.20 -15.30 -10.11
N TYR A 236 -20.97 -14.35 -10.64
CA TYR A 236 -22.25 -14.62 -11.28
C TYR A 236 -22.26 -14.10 -12.72
N ASN A 237 -23.05 -14.75 -13.56
CA ASN A 237 -23.25 -14.31 -14.94
C ASN A 237 -24.37 -13.26 -14.97
N SER A 238 -24.03 -12.00 -15.25
CA SER A 238 -24.97 -10.88 -15.30
C SER A 238 -26.05 -11.00 -16.39
N LYS A 239 -25.90 -11.93 -17.35
CA LYS A 239 -26.96 -12.26 -18.32
C LYS A 239 -28.03 -13.19 -17.74
N LEU A 240 -27.73 -13.89 -16.65
CA LEU A 240 -28.59 -14.91 -16.06
C LEU A 240 -29.16 -14.51 -14.69
N VAL A 241 -28.50 -13.58 -14.00
CA VAL A 241 -28.92 -13.08 -12.68
C VAL A 241 -28.99 -11.57 -12.75
N GLU A 242 -30.20 -11.02 -12.70
CA GLU A 242 -30.47 -9.58 -12.75
C GLU A 242 -30.15 -8.87 -11.42
N GLU A 243 -30.25 -9.58 -10.29
CA GLU A 243 -29.92 -9.08 -8.95
C GLU A 243 -29.06 -10.11 -8.18
N PRO A 244 -27.74 -9.89 -8.05
CA PRO A 244 -26.81 -10.78 -7.34
C PRO A 244 -26.81 -10.65 -5.81
#